data_AF-A0A1F7QZJ8-F1
#
_entry.id   AF-A0A1F7QZJ8-F1
#
_cell.length_a   1.000
_cell.length_b   1.000
_cell.length_c   1.000
_cell.angle_alpha   90.00
_cell.angle_beta   90.00
_cell.angle_gamma   90.00
#
_symmetry.space_group_name_H-M   'P 1'
#
loop_
_entity.id
_entity.type
_entity.pdbx_description
1 polymer ?
#
loop_
_entity_poly.entity_id
_entity_poly.type
_entity_poly.pdbx_seq_one_letter_code
_entity_poly.pdbx_strand_id
1 'polypeptide(L)'
;MEPTRRFFHDRLVLLLTAVIAVMLVVGVSLILFRFDVSKNPTTIVAWRPNVSGASYQSGKPIDIYAMAVFMALTALAAIVLGARTYQIKHYIAIFVLGSSLLLLVLTTIVANALISLQ
;
A
#
# COMPACT_ATOMS: atom_id res chain seq x y z
N MET A 1 -18.97 -32.32 -16.17
CA MET A 1 -17.67 -31.79 -15.71
C MET A 1 -17.90 -30.31 -15.39
N GLU A 2 -17.87 -29.92 -14.12
CA GLU A 2 -17.90 -28.49 -13.79
C GLU A 2 -16.60 -27.85 -14.28
N PRO A 3 -16.65 -26.70 -14.97
CA PRO A 3 -15.44 -26.02 -15.40
C PRO A 3 -14.63 -25.64 -14.16
N THR A 4 -13.41 -26.16 -14.05
CA THR A 4 -12.45 -25.77 -13.01
C THR A 4 -12.20 -24.27 -13.12
N ARG A 5 -12.80 -23.47 -12.23
CA ARG A 5 -12.59 -22.02 -12.20
C ARG A 5 -11.15 -21.75 -11.77
N ARG A 6 -10.35 -21.17 -12.67
CA ARG A 6 -8.97 -20.76 -12.39
C ARG A 6 -8.96 -19.31 -11.94
N PHE A 7 -8.16 -19.00 -10.92
CA PHE A 7 -8.03 -17.66 -10.32
C PHE A 7 -7.86 -16.53 -11.37
N PHE A 8 -6.95 -16.72 -12.33
CA PHE A 8 -6.68 -15.72 -13.38
C PHE A 8 -7.65 -15.75 -14.58
N HIS A 9 -8.61 -16.67 -14.62
CA HIS A 9 -9.64 -16.67 -15.68
C HIS A 9 -10.89 -15.87 -15.27
N ASP A 10 -11.01 -15.54 -13.99
CA ASP A 10 -12.07 -14.69 -13.50
C ASP A 10 -11.76 -13.23 -13.80
N ARG A 11 -12.61 -12.58 -14.61
CA ARG A 11 -12.39 -11.20 -15.07
C ARG A 11 -12.28 -10.22 -13.91
N LEU A 12 -13.06 -10.42 -12.84
CA LEU A 12 -13.08 -9.50 -11.72
C LEU A 12 -11.83 -9.65 -10.85
N VAL A 13 -11.41 -10.90 -10.60
CA VAL A 13 -10.15 -11.18 -9.88
C VAL A 13 -8.95 -10.69 -10.67
N LEU A 14 -8.95 -10.90 -11.98
CA LEU A 14 -7.88 -10.43 -12.87
C LEU A 14 -7.80 -8.90 -12.86
N LEU A 15 -8.95 -8.22 -12.96
CA LEU A 15 -9.04 -6.76 -12.84
C LEU A 15 -8.48 -6.28 -11.50
N LEU A 16 -8.96 -6.84 -10.38
CA LEU A 16 -8.49 -6.43 -9.05
C LEU A 16 -6.99 -6.66 -8.87
N THR A 17 -6.48 -7.80 -9.35
CA THR A 17 -5.05 -8.12 -9.29
C THR A 17 -4.22 -7.15 -10.12
N ALA A 18 -4.70 -6.81 -11.33
CA ALA A 18 -4.03 -5.83 -12.19
C ALA A 18 -4.02 -4.43 -11.56
N VAL A 19 -5.15 -3.99 -10.98
CA VAL A 19 -5.23 -2.70 -10.30
C VAL A 19 -4.32 -2.66 -9.07
N ILE A 20 -4.24 -3.74 -8.29
CA ILE A 20 -3.28 -3.87 -7.17
C ILE A 20 -1.84 -3.74 -7.67
N ALA A 21 -1.49 -4.41 -8.77
CA ALA A 21 -0.13 -4.32 -9.34
C ALA A 21 0.20 -2.90 -9.81
N VAL A 22 -0.74 -2.24 -10.49
CA VAL A 22 -0.59 -0.83 -10.90
C VAL A 22 -0.44 0.08 -9.68
N MET A 23 -1.29 -0.08 -8.66
CA MET A 23 -1.23 0.70 -7.43
C MET A 23 0.07 0.50 -6.66
N LEU A 24 0.60 -0.72 -6.63
CA LEU A 24 1.91 -1.01 -6.06
C LEU A 24 3.00 -0.21 -6.79
N VAL A 25 3.03 -0.29 -8.13
CA VAL A 25 4.04 0.41 -8.94
C VAL A 25 3.93 1.92 -8.75
N VAL A 26 2.72 2.48 -8.83
CA VAL A 26 2.48 3.91 -8.67
C VAL A 26 2.85 4.38 -7.26
N GLY A 27 2.37 3.68 -6.22
CA GLY A 27 2.61 4.04 -4.82
C GLY A 27 4.09 3.98 -4.43
N VAL A 28 4.78 2.91 -4.85
CA VAL A 28 6.23 2.77 -4.61
C VAL A 28 7.01 3.81 -5.40
N SER A 29 6.67 4.05 -6.67
CA SER A 29 7.34 5.07 -7.49
C SER A 29 7.17 6.47 -6.90
N LEU A 30 5.99 6.78 -6.36
CA LEU A 30 5.73 8.04 -5.67
C LEU A 30 6.72 8.24 -4.51
N ILE A 31 6.89 7.22 -3.67
CA ILE A 31 7.82 7.28 -2.54
C ILE A 31 9.27 7.41 -3.02
N LEU A 32 9.70 6.55 -3.94
CA LEU A 32 11.10 6.51 -4.38
C LEU A 32 11.54 7.75 -5.15
N PHE A 33 10.65 8.37 -5.93
CA PHE A 33 11.00 9.51 -6.78
C PHE A 33 10.67 10.88 -6.18
N ARG A 34 9.67 10.98 -5.30
CA ARG A 34 9.31 12.29 -4.70
C ARG A 34 9.95 12.55 -3.35
N PHE A 35 10.37 11.52 -2.61
CA PHE A 35 11.02 11.73 -1.33
C PHE A 35 12.52 11.99 -1.52
N ASP A 36 12.96 13.18 -1.12
CA ASP A 36 14.36 13.59 -1.21
C ASP A 36 14.92 13.84 0.20
N VAL A 37 15.74 12.88 0.67
CA VAL A 37 16.37 12.92 2.00
C VAL A 37 17.27 14.13 2.17
N SER A 38 17.82 14.68 1.08
CA SER A 38 18.72 15.83 1.14
C SER A 38 17.99 17.15 1.47
N LYS A 39 16.69 17.23 1.14
CA LYS A 39 15.86 18.42 1.39
C LYS A 39 15.25 18.42 2.78
N ASN A 40 14.94 17.24 3.32
CA ASN A 40 14.39 17.13 4.67
C ASN A 40 14.99 15.91 5.40
N PRO A 41 16.02 16.11 6.25
CA PRO A 41 16.71 15.02 6.94
C PRO A 41 15.88 14.38 8.06
N THR A 42 14.72 14.95 8.39
CA THR A 42 13.84 14.53 9.48
C THR A 42 12.41 14.36 9.00
N THR A 43 11.83 13.18 9.19
CA THR A 43 10.42 12.92 8.85
C THR A 43 9.51 13.31 10.00
N ILE A 44 8.36 13.90 9.76
CA ILE A 44 7.42 14.24 10.85
C ILE A 44 6.66 12.98 11.26
N VAL A 45 6.91 12.48 12.47
CA VAL A 45 6.28 11.26 13.01
C VAL A 45 5.03 11.58 13.83
N ALA A 46 5.06 12.63 14.64
CA ALA A 46 3.94 13.01 15.50
C ALA A 46 3.90 14.50 15.81
N TRP A 47 2.70 15.07 15.83
CA TRP A 47 2.43 16.42 16.36
C TRP A 47 2.22 16.35 17.87
N ARG A 48 2.99 17.10 18.65
CA ARG A 48 2.93 17.11 20.13
C ARG A 48 2.63 18.51 20.67
N PRO A 49 1.37 18.97 20.62
CA PRO A 49 1.02 20.37 20.94
C PRO A 49 1.31 20.76 22.40
N ASN A 50 1.52 19.79 23.30
CA ASN A 50 1.76 20.01 24.72
C ASN A 50 3.25 20.26 25.07
N VAL A 51 4.15 20.35 24.09
CA VAL A 51 5.59 20.62 24.31
C VAL A 51 5.92 21.98 23.69
N SER A 52 6.46 22.93 24.48
CA SER A 52 6.83 24.26 23.99
C SER A 52 8.04 24.17 23.04
N GLY A 53 7.88 24.69 21.81
CA GLY A 53 8.88 24.62 20.73
C GLY A 53 8.28 24.11 19.42
N ALA A 54 9.10 23.90 18.38
CA ALA A 54 8.65 23.28 17.13
C ALA A 54 8.19 21.84 17.39
N SER A 55 6.89 21.65 17.59
CA SER A 55 6.28 20.47 18.22
C SER A 55 6.16 19.22 17.33
N TYR A 56 7.18 18.93 16.51
CA TYR A 56 7.21 17.74 15.65
C TYR A 56 8.24 16.74 16.19
N GLN A 57 7.79 15.52 16.48
CA GLN A 57 8.72 14.41 16.68
C GLN A 57 9.34 14.07 15.32
N SER A 58 10.64 14.29 15.20
CA SER A 58 11.43 13.94 14.02
C SER A 58 11.76 12.45 14.03
N GLY A 59 11.37 11.76 12.96
CA GLY A 59 11.69 10.38 12.65
C GLY A 59 12.85 10.27 11.68
N LYS A 60 13.16 9.02 11.32
CA LYS A 60 14.23 8.74 10.38
C LYS A 60 13.64 8.72 8.96
N PRO A 61 14.39 9.18 7.94
CA PRO A 61 13.99 9.07 6.53
C PRO A 61 13.61 7.65 6.11
N ILE A 62 14.19 6.62 6.76
CA ILE A 62 13.87 5.21 6.54
C ILE A 62 12.40 4.87 6.79
N ASP A 63 11.71 5.63 7.65
CA ASP A 63 10.32 5.38 8.02
C ASP A 63 9.38 5.59 6.82
N ILE A 64 9.74 6.48 5.87
CA ILE A 64 8.98 6.65 4.62
C ILE A 64 9.23 5.48 3.65
N TYR A 65 10.46 4.98 3.57
CA TYR A 65 10.75 3.78 2.76
C TYR A 65 10.06 2.52 3.32
N ALA A 66 9.81 2.46 4.64
CA ALA A 66 9.03 1.38 5.24
C ALA A 66 7.58 1.34 4.71
N MET A 67 7.00 2.48 4.30
CA MET A 67 5.69 2.49 3.63
C MET A 67 5.73 1.81 2.26
N ALA A 68 6.82 1.96 1.49
CA ALA A 68 6.98 1.27 0.21
C ALA A 68 7.12 -0.24 0.40
N VAL A 69 7.86 -0.67 1.43
CA VAL A 69 7.96 -2.09 1.81
C VAL A 69 6.59 -2.63 2.24
N PHE A 70 5.84 -1.87 3.04
CA PHE A 70 4.49 -2.23 3.45
C PHE A 70 3.58 -2.44 2.23
N MET A 71 3.59 -1.51 1.25
CA MET A 71 2.81 -1.65 0.01
C MET A 71 3.15 -2.95 -0.74
N ALA A 72 4.44 -3.27 -0.88
CA ALA A 72 4.88 -4.50 -1.54
C ALA A 72 4.39 -5.76 -0.82
N LEU A 73 4.51 -5.79 0.50
CA LEU A 73 4.06 -6.91 1.32
C LEU A 73 2.53 -7.05 1.26
N THR A 74 1.78 -5.95 1.34
CA THR A 74 0.32 -5.96 1.23
C THR A 74 -0.13 -6.48 -0.14
N ALA A 75 0.48 -6.02 -1.23
CA ALA A 75 0.14 -6.49 -2.58
C ALA A 75 0.44 -7.99 -2.77
N LEU A 76 1.61 -8.46 -2.33
CA LEU A 76 1.99 -9.87 -2.40
C LEU A 76 1.07 -10.74 -1.54
N ALA A 77 0.81 -10.33 -0.29
CA ALA A 77 -0.08 -11.03 0.61
C ALA A 77 -1.51 -11.11 0.03
N ALA A 78 -2.00 -10.03 -0.57
CA ALA A 78 -3.31 -9.98 -1.20
C ALA A 78 -3.45 -11.00 -2.33
N ILE A 79 -2.43 -11.12 -3.20
CA ILE A 79 -2.43 -12.07 -4.33
C ILE A 79 -2.37 -13.50 -3.80
N VAL A 80 -1.48 -13.80 -2.85
CA VAL A 80 -1.33 -15.15 -2.28
C VAL A 80 -2.60 -15.57 -1.53
N LEU A 81 -3.12 -14.72 -0.65
CA LEU A 81 -4.35 -15.00 0.11
C LEU A 81 -5.56 -15.05 -0.82
N GLY A 82 -5.66 -14.17 -1.80
CA GLY A 82 -6.69 -14.19 -2.83
C GLY A 82 -6.71 -15.52 -3.59
N ALA A 83 -5.55 -15.99 -4.05
CA ALA A 83 -5.43 -17.26 -4.78
C ALA A 83 -5.84 -18.47 -3.91
N ARG A 84 -5.43 -18.49 -2.64
CA ARG A 84 -5.81 -19.56 -1.70
C ARG A 84 -7.29 -19.53 -1.35
N THR A 85 -7.84 -18.35 -1.06
CA THR A 85 -9.25 -18.21 -0.67
C THR A 85 -10.21 -18.41 -1.84
N TYR A 86 -9.78 -18.18 -3.08
CA TYR A 86 -10.58 -18.43 -4.29
C TYR A 86 -10.95 -19.91 -4.44
N GLN A 87 -10.04 -20.82 -4.06
CA GLN A 87 -10.31 -22.26 -4.06
C GLN A 87 -11.38 -22.67 -3.03
N ILE A 88 -11.52 -21.88 -1.95
CA ILE A 88 -12.50 -22.13 -0.89
C ILE A 88 -13.84 -21.52 -1.27
N LYS A 89 -13.88 -20.19 -1.43
CA LYS A 89 -15.08 -19.43 -1.81
C LYS A 89 -14.71 -18.16 -2.57
N HIS A 90 -15.26 -18.02 -3.77
CA HIS A 90 -15.01 -16.92 -4.69
C HIS A 90 -15.16 -15.52 -4.05
N TYR A 91 -16.25 -15.29 -3.32
CA TYR A 91 -16.54 -13.98 -2.72
C TYR A 91 -15.52 -13.56 -1.65
N ILE A 92 -14.86 -14.52 -0.98
CA ILE A 92 -13.82 -14.23 0.01
C ILE A 92 -12.59 -13.67 -0.70
N ALA A 93 -12.21 -14.26 -1.85
CA ALA A 93 -11.08 -13.75 -2.64
C ALA A 93 -11.33 -12.32 -3.12
N ILE A 94 -12.54 -12.02 -3.60
CA ILE A 94 -12.93 -10.66 -3.99
C ILE A 94 -12.81 -9.70 -2.81
N PHE A 95 -13.32 -10.08 -1.65
CA PHE A 95 -13.27 -9.25 -0.45
C PHE A 95 -11.82 -8.97 -0.01
N VAL A 96 -10.95 -9.98 -0.03
CA VAL A 96 -9.52 -9.86 0.31
C VAL A 96 -8.80 -8.92 -0.67
N LEU A 97 -9.00 -9.11 -1.96
CA LEU A 97 -8.37 -8.28 -3.00
C LEU A 97 -8.89 -6.83 -2.93
N GLY A 98 -10.22 -6.64 -2.79
CA GLY A 98 -10.84 -5.32 -2.67
C GLY A 98 -10.38 -4.56 -1.41
N SER A 99 -10.29 -5.24 -0.27
CA SER A 99 -9.80 -4.63 0.98
C SER A 99 -8.32 -4.24 0.86
N SER A 100 -7.52 -5.08 0.19
CA SER A 100 -6.10 -4.80 -0.04
C SER A 100 -5.89 -3.61 -0.99
N LEU A 101 -6.73 -3.51 -2.02
CA LEU A 101 -6.73 -2.35 -2.91
C LEU A 101 -7.05 -1.06 -2.14
N LEU A 102 -8.06 -1.07 -1.28
CA LEU A 102 -8.39 0.07 -0.42
C LEU A 102 -7.21 0.46 0.47
N LEU A 103 -6.54 -0.51 1.09
CA LEU A 103 -5.34 -0.28 1.89
C LEU A 103 -4.23 0.38 1.08
N LEU A 104 -3.92 -0.11 -0.13
CA LEU A 104 -2.90 0.48 -0.99
C LEU A 104 -3.24 1.93 -1.38
N VAL A 105 -4.51 2.23 -1.66
CA VAL A 105 -4.98 3.60 -1.95
C VAL A 105 -4.75 4.50 -0.73
N LEU A 106 -5.19 4.08 0.46
CA LEU A 106 -5.03 4.86 1.67
C LEU A 106 -3.54 5.10 2.00
N THR A 107 -2.71 4.06 1.90
CA THR A 107 -1.26 4.20 2.08
C THR A 107 -0.65 5.17 1.08
N THR A 108 -1.10 5.15 -0.18
CA THR A 108 -0.62 6.11 -1.21
C THR A 108 -0.98 7.54 -0.84
N ILE A 109 -2.22 7.77 -0.38
CA ILE A 109 -2.67 9.10 0.06
C ILE A 109 -1.85 9.59 1.26
N VAL A 110 -1.64 8.74 2.26
CA VAL A 110 -0.84 9.07 3.45
C VAL A 110 0.61 9.34 3.06
N ALA A 111 1.21 8.51 2.20
CA ALA A 111 2.58 8.72 1.73
C ALA A 111 2.71 10.06 0.99
N ASN A 112 1.77 10.37 0.11
CA ASN A 112 1.72 11.65 -0.60
C ASN A 112 1.58 12.84 0.34
N ALA A 113 0.73 12.75 1.37
CA ALA A 113 0.55 13.81 2.35
C ALA A 113 1.84 14.06 3.15
N LEU A 114 2.49 12.99 3.63
CA LEU A 114 3.77 13.08 4.35
C LEU A 114 4.89 13.67 3.47
N ILE A 115 4.98 13.21 2.22
CA ILE A 115 5.92 13.70 1.20
C ILE A 115 5.54 15.11 0.70
N SER A 116 4.37 15.66 1.03
CA SER A 116 4.05 17.05 0.69
C SER A 116 4.35 18.01 1.85
N LEU A 117 4.62 17.47 3.05
CA LEU A 117 5.03 18.23 4.23
C LEU A 117 6.55 18.40 4.35
N GLN A 118 7.35 17.80 3.45
CA GLN A 118 8.81 18.01 3.41
C GLN A 118 9.17 19.46 3.13
#